data_AF-A0A350I113-F1
#
_entry.id   AF-A0A350I113-F1
#
_cell.length_a   1.000
_cell.length_b   1.000
_cell.length_c   1.000
_cell.angle_alpha   90.00
_cell.angle_beta   90.00
_cell.angle_gamma   90.00
#
_symmetry.space_group_name_H-M   'P 1'
#
loop_
_entity.id
_entity.type
_entity.pdbx_description
1 polymer ?
#
loop_
_entity_poly.entity_id
_entity_poly.type
_entity_poly.pdbx_seq_one_letter_code
_entity_poly.pdbx_strand_id
1 'polypeptide(L)' 'MKSCHLSIQRFALATALFVSNSLFGDDGQWLHFEGKKGPGKGKHVVFVSGDEEYRSEETNPMLAKILSQRHGFDCT' A
#
# COMPACT_ATOMS: atom_id res chain seq x y z
N MET A 1 35.69 -15.92 26.54
CA MET A 1 35.44 -15.44 25.15
C MET A 1 34.15 -16.00 24.50
N LYS A 2 33.63 -17.18 24.88
CA LYS A 2 32.38 -17.76 24.33
C LYS A 2 31.09 -16.99 24.67
N SER A 3 31.07 -16.29 25.81
CA SER A 3 29.90 -15.51 26.25
C SER A 3 29.63 -14.25 25.42
N CYS A 4 30.66 -13.67 24.80
CA CYS A 4 30.50 -12.49 23.93
C CYS A 4 29.86 -12.89 22.59
N HIS A 5 30.28 -14.02 22.03
CA HIS A 5 29.73 -14.56 20.77
C HIS A 5 28.24 -14.95 20.87
N LEU A 6 27.83 -15.44 22.05
CA LEU A 6 26.44 -15.82 22.33
C LEU A 6 25.52 -14.59 22.49
N SER A 7 26.01 -13.50 23.09
CA SER A 7 25.27 -12.23 23.17
C SER A 7 25.13 -11.54 21.80
N ILE A 8 26.17 -11.62 20.95
CA ILE A 8 26.13 -11.09 19.58
C ILE A 8 25.14 -11.88 18.72
N GLN A 9 25.11 -13.22 18.82
CA GLN A 9 24.11 -14.04 18.12
C GLN A 9 22.68 -13.72 18.53
N ARG A 10 22.45 -13.45 19.81
CA ARG A 10 21.11 -13.09 20.32
C ARG A 10 20.63 -11.73 19.81
N PHE A 11 21.53 -10.74 19.75
CA PHE A 11 21.21 -9.44 19.16
C PHE A 11 20.95 -9.53 17.66
N ALA A 12 21.76 -10.29 16.92
CA ALA A 12 21.59 -10.50 15.48
C ALA A 12 20.27 -11.24 15.14
N LEU A 13 19.88 -12.21 15.97
CA LEU A 13 18.61 -12.92 15.80
C LEU A 13 17.40 -12.02 16.11
N ALA A 14 17.52 -11.14 17.12
CA ALA A 14 16.46 -10.20 17.48
C ALA A 14 16.25 -9.12 16.41
N THR A 15 17.32 -8.60 15.79
CA THR A 15 17.19 -7.66 14.67
C THR A 15 16.66 -8.34 13.40
N ALA A 16 17.04 -9.59 13.12
CA ALA A 16 16.49 -10.34 12.00
C ALA A 16 14.96 -10.55 12.11
N LEU A 17 14.47 -10.85 13.31
CA LEU A 17 13.03 -11.02 13.58
C LEU A 17 12.23 -9.71 13.48
N PHE A 18 12.86 -8.56 13.75
CA PHE A 18 12.19 -7.26 13.65
C PHE A 18 11.96 -6.83 12.18
N VAL A 19 12.91 -7.13 11.28
CA VAL A 19 12.83 -6.78 9.85
C VAL A 19 11.73 -7.56 9.12
N SER A 20 11.39 -8.77 9.58
CA SER A 20 10.40 -9.62 8.89
C SER A 20 8.97 -9.10 8.95
N ASN A 21 8.61 -8.25 9.91
CA ASN A 21 7.22 -7.77 10.07
C ASN A 21 6.83 -6.70 9.04
N SER A 22 7.79 -6.02 8.41
CA SER A 22 7.52 -4.91 7.48
C SER A 22 7.18 -5.36 6.06
N LEU A 23 7.22 -6.67 5.76
CA LEU A 23 7.01 -7.22 4.41
C LEU A 23 5.56 -7.65 4.13
N PHE A 24 4.66 -7.60 5.12
CA PHE A 24 3.27 -8.02 4.96
C PHE A 24 2.35 -6.80 4.78
N GLY A 25 2.49 -6.10 3.65
CA GLY A 25 1.43 -5.23 3.12
C GLY A 25 0.61 -6.07 2.15
N ASP A 26 -0.66 -6.32 2.45
CA ASP A 26 -1.55 -7.07 1.55
C ASP A 26 -2.00 -6.17 0.40
N ASP A 27 -1.30 -6.25 -0.74
CA ASP A 27 -1.71 -5.60 -1.99
C ASP A 27 -3.02 -6.18 -2.57
N GLY A 28 -3.52 -7.31 -2.04
CA GLY A 28 -4.71 -7.99 -2.53
C GLY A 28 -6.03 -7.46 -1.99
N GLN A 29 -6.01 -6.67 -0.90
CA GLN A 29 -7.24 -6.23 -0.24
C GLN A 29 -7.94 -5.07 -0.97
N TRP A 30 -7.20 -4.25 -1.71
CA TRP A 30 -7.69 -2.98 -2.26
C TRP A 30 -7.59 -2.91 -3.79
N LEU A 31 -8.50 -2.16 -4.42
CA LEU A 31 -8.49 -1.95 -5.87
C LEU A 31 -7.50 -0.84 -6.25
N HIS A 32 -6.33 -1.22 -6.74
CA HIS A 32 -5.34 -0.25 -7.19
C HIS A 32 -5.45 0.08 -8.70
N PHE A 33 -5.42 1.36 -9.04
CA PHE A 33 -5.40 1.87 -10.41
C PHE A 33 -4.14 2.72 -10.63
N GLU A 34 -3.19 2.19 -11.39
CA GLU A 34 -1.93 2.87 -11.69
C GLU A 34 -2.14 4.13 -12.56
N GLY A 35 -1.57 5.23 -12.10
CA GLY A 35 -1.62 6.54 -12.75
C GLY A 35 -0.70 6.64 -13.97
N LYS A 36 -1.29 6.99 -15.12
CA LYS A 36 -0.56 7.28 -16.36
C LYS A 36 0.08 8.68 -16.33
N LYS A 37 0.42 9.22 -17.51
CA LYS A 37 0.89 10.59 -17.65
C LYS A 37 -0.26 11.56 -17.44
N GLY A 38 0.00 12.67 -16.76
CA GLY A 38 -0.97 13.73 -16.56
C GLY A 38 -0.62 14.62 -15.36
N PRO A 39 -1.45 15.65 -15.09
CA PRO A 39 -1.21 16.60 -14.01
C PRO A 39 -1.21 15.96 -12.61
N GLY A 40 -1.80 14.77 -12.46
CA GLY A 40 -1.85 14.01 -11.22
C GLY A 40 -0.61 13.16 -10.92
N LYS A 41 0.41 13.16 -11.79
CA LYS A 41 1.57 12.27 -11.60
C LYS A 41 2.29 12.58 -10.28
N GLY A 42 2.59 11.52 -9.52
CA GLY A 42 3.22 11.61 -8.21
C GLY A 42 2.26 12.02 -7.09
N LYS A 43 0.94 11.96 -7.34
CA LYS A 43 -0.12 12.15 -6.34
C LYS A 43 -0.94 10.87 -6.24
N HIS A 44 -1.35 10.57 -5.01
CA HIS A 44 -2.15 9.40 -4.70
C HIS A 44 -3.51 9.83 -4.13
N VAL A 45 -4.59 9.26 -4.65
CA VAL A 45 -5.98 9.53 -4.21
C VAL A 45 -6.57 8.23 -3.66
N VAL A 46 -7.11 8.30 -2.44
CA VAL A 46 -7.75 7.15 -1.78
C VAL A 46 -9.25 7.37 -1.76
N PHE A 47 -10.00 6.40 -2.27
CA PHE A 47 -11.46 6.38 -2.24
C PHE A 47 -11.95 5.54 -1.05
N VAL A 48 -12.81 6.13 -0.23
CA VAL A 48 -13.47 5.44 0.88
C VAL A 48 -14.95 5.32 0.54
N SER A 49 -15.44 4.09 0.40
CA SER A 49 -16.85 3.75 0.22
C SER A 49 -17.42 3.15 1.49
N GLY A 50 -18.71 3.33 1.75
CA GLY A 50 -19.37 2.73 2.91
C GLY A 50 -20.87 3.04 3.02
N ASP A 51 -21.49 3.47 1.92
CA ASP A 51 -22.89 3.87 1.90
C ASP A 51 -23.62 3.16 0.76
N GLU A 52 -24.74 2.54 1.12
CA GLU A 52 -25.55 1.71 0.24
C GLU A 52 -26.52 2.56 -0.61
N GLU A 53 -26.82 3.79 -0.18
CA GLU A 53 -27.80 4.66 -0.86
C GLU A 53 -27.36 5.05 -2.28
N TYR A 54 -26.05 5.27 -2.49
CA TYR A 54 -25.48 5.67 -3.77
C TYR A 54 -24.54 4.64 -4.41
N ARG A 55 -24.43 3.45 -3.80
CA ARG A 55 -23.57 2.35 -4.27
C ARG A 55 -22.17 2.84 -4.62
N SER A 56 -21.56 3.55 -3.67
CA SER A 56 -20.23 4.16 -3.80
C SER A 56 -19.14 3.14 -4.16
N GLU A 57 -19.38 1.87 -3.87
CA GLU A 57 -18.58 0.69 -4.22
C GLU A 57 -18.48 0.47 -5.73
N GLU A 58 -19.44 0.97 -6.53
CA GLU A 58 -19.39 0.90 -7.99
C GLU A 58 -18.91 2.20 -8.63
N THR A 59 -19.32 3.35 -8.08
CA THR A 59 -18.99 4.66 -8.65
C THR A 59 -17.52 5.04 -8.40
N ASN A 60 -16.98 4.77 -7.21
CA ASN A 60 -15.60 5.12 -6.88
C ASN A 60 -14.57 4.40 -7.76
N PRO A 61 -14.66 3.07 -8.03
CA PRO A 61 -13.76 2.41 -8.95
C PRO A 61 -13.80 2.97 -10.38
N MET A 62 -15.00 3.36 -10.86
CA MET A 62 -15.12 3.98 -12.18
C MET A 62 -14.47 5.36 -12.22
N LEU A 63 -14.65 6.17 -11.18
CA LEU A 63 -14.01 7.48 -11.07
C LEU A 63 -12.48 7.34 -10.94
N ALA A 64 -12.00 6.43 -10.10
CA ALA A 64 -10.59 6.10 -9.94
C ALA A 64 -9.94 5.71 -11.27
N LYS A 65 -10.64 4.92 -12.09
CA LYS A 65 -10.20 4.58 -13.46
C LYS A 65 -10.11 5.82 -14.35
N ILE A 66 -11.09 6.72 -14.33
CA ILE A 66 -11.02 7.95 -15.15
C ILE A 66 -9.83 8.82 -14.72
N LEU A 67 -9.64 9.02 -13.43
CA LEU A 67 -8.55 9.84 -12.88
C LEU A 67 -7.17 9.25 -13.16
N SER A 68 -6.99 7.94 -12.97
CA SER A 68 -5.72 7.27 -13.27
C SER A 68 -5.38 7.28 -14.75
N GLN A 69 -6.36 6.98 -15.61
CA GLN A 69 -6.12 6.85 -17.05
C GLN A 69 -5.99 8.19 -17.77
N ARG A 70 -6.74 9.23 -17.35
CA ARG A 70 -6.79 10.52 -18.05
C ARG A 70 -5.98 11.62 -17.38
N HIS A 71 -5.82 11.54 -16.06
CA HIS A 71 -5.17 12.60 -15.29
C HIS A 71 -3.88 12.15 -14.59
N GLY A 72 -3.59 10.84 -14.56
CA GLY A 72 -2.30 10.31 -14.10
C GLY A 72 -2.16 10.19 -12.59
N PHE A 73 -3.27 10.22 -11.85
CA PHE A 73 -3.28 9.94 -10.41
C PHE A 73 -3.14 8.45 -10.16
N ASP A 74 -2.31 8.07 -9.20
CA ASP A 74 -2.43 6.73 -8.63
C ASP A 74 -3.66 6.73 -7.72
N CYS A 75 -4.54 5.74 -7.88
CA CYS A 75 -5.77 5.65 -7.10
C CYS A 75 -5.87 4.30 -6.40
N THR A 76 -6.41 4.30 -5.19
CA THR A 76 -6.79 3.11 -4.44
C THR A 76 -8.21 3.28 -3.93
#